data_AF-A0A443RTG6-F1
#
_entry.id   AF-A0A443RTG6-F1
#
_cell.length_a   1.000
_cell.length_b   1.000
_cell.length_c   1.000
_cell.angle_alpha   90.00
_cell.angle_beta   90.00
_cell.angle_gamma   90.00
#
_symmetry.space_group_name_H-M   'P 1'
#
loop_
_entity.id
_entity.type
_entity.pdbx_description
1 polymer ?
#
loop_
_entity_poly.entity_id
_entity_poly.type
_entity_poly.pdbx_seq_one_letter_code
_entity_poly.pdbx_strand_id
1 'polypeptide(L)'
;RNSIQLFKLKSETLIGGGCNEACHEDYITIIEVYSSGREKRIGVYCALSAPGPFISSYGVNAVKILFETDQSRQASGFSASYNFIISTTLVEDCEQNITNSVNGLITSPQFPNPYNPKRQVCNWYITVEPRNKILLYFESFLIEGEMS
;
A
#
# COMPACT_ATOMS: atom_id res chain seq x y z
N ARG A 1 -0.23 -13.41 -5.12
CA ARG A 1 0.12 -12.02 -4.77
C ARG A 1 0.90 -12.03 -3.47
N ASN A 2 1.69 -11.01 -3.18
CA ASN A 2 2.48 -10.88 -1.96
C ASN A 2 1.96 -9.68 -1.16
N SER A 3 1.65 -9.88 0.12
CA SER A 3 1.37 -8.81 1.07
C SER A 3 2.58 -8.63 1.98
N ILE A 4 3.04 -7.40 2.13
CA ILE A 4 4.12 -7.03 3.04
C ILE A 4 3.57 -5.93 3.93
N GLN A 5 3.45 -6.22 5.23
CA GLN A 5 3.17 -5.21 6.22
C GLN A 5 4.49 -4.71 6.79
N LEU A 6 4.86 -3.49 6.39
CA LEU A 6 6.02 -2.81 6.93
C LEU A 6 5.62 -2.11 8.23
N PHE A 7 6.35 -2.43 9.30
CA PHE A 7 6.24 -1.79 10.59
C PHE A 7 7.54 -1.05 10.87
N LYS A 8 7.49 0.27 10.99
CA LYS A 8 8.63 0.99 11.57
C LYS A 8 8.75 0.63 13.05
N LEU A 9 9.96 0.24 13.47
CA LEU A 9 10.26 0.10 14.89
C LEU A 9 10.25 1.51 15.52
N LYS A 10 9.45 1.71 16.58
CA LYS A 10 9.39 3.00 17.29
C LYS A 10 10.80 3.39 17.70
N SER A 11 11.27 4.54 17.20
CA SER A 11 12.42 5.21 17.76
C SER A 11 12.02 5.80 19.10
N GLU A 12 12.75 5.43 20.14
CA GLU A 12 12.81 6.26 21.35
C GLU A 12 13.19 7.69 20.92
N THR A 13 12.44 8.63 21.46
CA THR A 13 12.52 10.08 21.34
C THR A 13 13.82 10.63 20.72
N LEU A 14 13.80 11.00 19.43
CA LEU A 14 14.83 11.89 18.88
C LEU A 14 14.45 13.35 19.20
N ILE A 15 14.92 13.83 20.35
CA ILE A 15 15.02 15.26 20.65
C ILE A 15 16.22 15.79 19.87
N GLY A 16 15.99 16.26 18.64
CA GLY A 16 17.03 16.85 17.81
C GLY A 16 16.75 16.64 16.33
N GLY A 17 16.47 17.74 15.62
CA GLY A 17 15.92 17.72 14.26
C GLY A 17 16.80 17.03 13.21
N GLY A 18 16.12 16.46 12.21
CA GLY A 18 16.68 16.15 10.91
C GLY A 18 16.56 14.69 10.49
N CYS A 19 15.33 14.18 10.31
CA CYS A 19 15.11 13.19 9.25
C CYS A 19 14.54 13.97 8.07
N ASN A 20 15.37 14.27 7.07
CA ASN A 20 14.90 14.95 5.87
C ASN A 20 13.80 14.11 5.21
N GLU A 21 12.64 14.71 4.96
CA GLU A 21 11.52 14.12 4.21
C GLU A 21 11.91 13.70 2.78
N ALA A 22 13.09 14.12 2.33
CA ALA A 22 13.62 13.84 1.00
C ALA A 22 14.26 12.45 0.85
N CYS A 23 14.38 11.63 1.90
CA CYS A 23 14.93 10.25 1.84
C CYS A 23 16.32 10.15 1.17
N HIS A 24 17.25 11.04 1.53
CA HIS A 24 18.63 11.05 0.97
C HIS A 24 19.65 10.22 1.76
N GLU A 25 19.31 9.84 2.99
CA GLU A 25 20.19 9.07 3.90
C GLU A 25 19.73 7.60 3.90
N ASP A 26 19.10 7.15 4.99
CA ASP A 26 18.56 5.80 5.10
C ASP A 26 17.17 5.66 4.46
N TYR A 27 17.04 4.73 3.51
CA TYR A 27 15.76 4.44 2.87
C TYR A 27 15.60 2.99 2.40
N ILE A 28 14.33 2.61 2.23
CA ILE A 28 13.91 1.36 1.65
C ILE A 28 13.26 1.64 0.30
N THR A 29 13.62 0.85 -0.71
CA THR A 29 12.91 0.82 -1.99
C THR A 29 12.10 -0.48 -2.10
N ILE A 30 10.81 -0.36 -2.43
CA ILE A 30 9.96 -1.51 -2.76
C ILE A 30 9.89 -1.65 -4.28
N ILE A 31 10.17 -2.86 -4.78
CA ILE A 31 10.20 -3.18 -6.21
C ILE A 31 9.36 -4.43 -6.46
N GLU A 32 8.44 -4.35 -7.42
CA GLU A 32 7.73 -5.52 -7.93
C GLU A 32 8.55 -6.20 -9.02
N VAL A 33 8.68 -7.53 -8.92
CA VAL A 33 9.35 -8.38 -9.90
C VAL A 33 8.32 -9.29 -10.56
N TYR A 34 8.15 -9.14 -11.86
CA TYR A 34 7.21 -9.91 -12.67
C TYR A 34 7.86 -11.21 -13.18
N SER A 35 7.05 -12.18 -13.61
CA SER A 35 7.54 -13.46 -14.13
C SER A 35 8.46 -13.33 -15.35
N SER A 36 8.31 -12.25 -16.12
CA SER A 36 9.20 -11.91 -17.24
C SER A 36 10.59 -11.39 -16.82
N GLY A 37 10.84 -11.22 -15.52
CA GLY A 37 12.03 -10.56 -14.98
C GLY A 37 11.95 -9.03 -14.98
N ARG A 38 10.85 -8.44 -15.48
CA ARG A 38 10.64 -6.98 -15.41
C ARG A 38 10.55 -6.52 -13.96
N GLU A 39 11.23 -5.42 -13.65
CA GLU A 39 11.18 -4.77 -12.34
C GLU A 39 10.43 -3.44 -12.43
N LYS A 40 9.54 -3.16 -11.46
CA LYS A 40 8.82 -1.89 -11.33
C LYS A 40 9.05 -1.32 -9.93
N ARG A 41 9.73 -0.18 -9.85
CA ARG A 41 9.91 0.56 -8.59
C ARG A 41 8.57 1.14 -8.15
N ILE A 42 8.11 0.77 -6.96
CA ILE A 42 6.85 1.25 -6.39
C ILE A 42 7.04 2.56 -5.65
N GLY A 43 8.11 2.65 -4.86
CA GLY A 43 8.39 3.85 -4.08
C GLY A 43 9.66 3.74 -3.27
N VAL A 44 10.05 4.87 -2.70
CA VAL A 44 11.18 5.04 -1.79
C VAL A 44 10.64 5.56 -0.48
N TYR A 45 11.10 4.97 0.62
CA TYR A 45 10.51 5.16 1.92
C TYR A 45 11.59 5.33 2.97
N CYS A 46 11.43 6.34 3.81
CA CYS A 46 12.33 6.68 4.90
C CYS A 46 11.51 7.21 6.08
N ALA A 47 12.13 7.46 7.22
CA ALA A 47 11.50 8.18 8.34
C ALA A 47 10.05 7.70 8.64
N LEU A 48 9.03 8.54 8.46
CA LEU A 48 7.60 8.21 8.66
C LEU A 48 6.85 7.94 7.34
N SER A 49 7.54 7.92 6.19
CA SER A 49 6.93 7.74 4.88
C SER A 49 6.77 6.28 4.47
N ALA A 50 7.18 5.31 5.31
CA ALA A 50 6.90 3.90 5.07
C ALA A 50 5.41 3.72 4.73
N PRO A 51 5.09 3.07 3.59
CA PRO A 51 3.71 2.89 3.23
C PRO A 51 3.10 1.99 4.31
N GLY A 52 1.78 2.08 4.50
CA GLY A 52 1.07 1.08 5.27
C GLY A 52 1.26 -0.34 4.68
N PRO A 53 0.38 -1.31 4.99
CA PRO A 53 0.48 -2.62 4.36
C PRO A 53 0.55 -2.50 2.82
N PHE A 54 1.67 -2.93 2.25
CA PHE A 54 1.91 -2.96 0.81
C PHE A 54 1.41 -4.29 0.25
N ILE A 55 0.57 -4.22 -0.78
CA ILE A 55 0.11 -5.40 -1.49
C ILE A 55 0.59 -5.29 -2.94
N SER A 56 1.27 -6.34 -3.41
CA SER A 56 1.76 -6.41 -4.79
C SER A 56 0.61 -6.49 -5.78
N SER A 57 0.76 -5.85 -6.92
CA SER A 57 -0.12 -5.94 -8.09
C SER A 57 -0.32 -7.40 -8.56
N TYR A 58 -1.39 -7.62 -9.32
CA TYR A 58 -1.62 -8.91 -9.96
C TYR A 58 -0.48 -9.28 -10.94
N GLY A 59 -0.16 -10.57 -11.03
CA GLY A 59 0.91 -11.07 -11.91
C GLY A 59 2.34 -10.82 -11.40
N VAL A 60 2.50 -10.19 -10.23
CA VAL A 60 3.79 -10.06 -9.55
C VAL A 60 4.21 -11.41 -8.99
N ASN A 61 5.42 -11.84 -9.36
CA ASN A 61 6.00 -13.10 -8.91
C ASN A 61 6.73 -12.93 -7.58
N ALA A 62 7.44 -11.82 -7.41
CA ALA A 62 8.19 -11.52 -6.19
C ALA A 62 8.15 -10.02 -5.88
N VAL A 63 8.35 -9.69 -4.60
CA VAL A 63 8.61 -8.31 -4.17
C VAL A 63 10.02 -8.27 -3.64
N LYS A 64 10.82 -7.35 -4.17
CA LYS A 64 12.18 -7.07 -3.72
C LYS A 64 12.16 -5.84 -2.82
N ILE A 65 12.76 -5.97 -1.64
CA ILE A 65 12.97 -4.88 -0.69
C ILE A 65 14.47 -4.59 -0.69
N LEU A 66 14.85 -3.36 -1.06
CA LEU A 66 16.24 -2.90 -1.05
C LEU A 66 16.40 -1.86 0.06
N PHE A 67 17.31 -2.12 0.99
CA PHE A 67 17.68 -1.17 2.04
C PHE A 67 19.02 -0.54 1.72
N GLU A 68 19.07 0.79 1.68
CA GLU A 68 20.27 1.59 1.46
C GLU A 68 20.51 2.49 2.68
N THR A 69 21.76 2.54 3.15
CA THR A 69 22.16 3.23 4.39
C THR A 69 23.58 3.78 4.26
N ASP A 70 23.91 4.80 5.04
CA ASP A 70 25.25 5.42 5.10
C ASP A 70 25.96 5.22 6.45
N GLN A 71 27.12 5.86 6.65
CA GLN A 71 27.94 5.68 7.85
C GLN A 71 27.55 6.59 9.03
N SER A 72 26.48 7.39 8.91
CA SER A 72 26.12 8.43 9.87
C SER A 72 24.74 8.20 10.51
N ARG A 73 24.58 8.61 11.77
CA ARG A 73 23.30 8.65 12.53
C ARG A 73 22.41 7.38 12.44
N GLN A 74 22.69 6.38 13.29
CA GLN A 74 21.86 5.17 13.34
C GLN A 74 20.48 5.41 13.98
N ALA A 75 19.42 4.90 13.35
CA ALA A 75 18.06 4.83 13.91
C ALA A 75 17.62 3.38 14.17
N SER A 76 16.45 3.19 14.77
CA SER A 76 15.89 1.87 15.13
C SER A 76 15.58 0.95 13.94
N GLY A 77 15.70 1.44 12.70
CA GLY A 77 15.50 0.65 11.48
C GLY A 77 14.04 0.32 11.16
N PHE A 78 13.83 -0.81 10.49
CA PHE A 78 12.53 -1.28 10.01
C PHE A 78 12.26 -2.74 10.43
N SER A 79 11.00 -3.07 10.63
CA SER A 79 10.51 -4.44 10.76
C SER A 79 9.47 -4.68 9.67
N ALA A 80 9.42 -5.90 9.14
CA ALA A 80 8.46 -6.25 8.11
C ALA A 80 7.91 -7.64 8.42
N SER A 81 6.60 -7.81 8.29
CA SER A 81 6.00 -9.13 8.13
C SER A 81 5.55 -9.28 6.68
N TYR A 82 5.68 -10.49 6.13
CA TYR A 82 5.21 -10.80 4.79
C TYR A 82 4.29 -12.01 4.85
N ASN A 83 3.26 -12.00 4.00
CA ASN A 83 2.32 -13.10 3.83
C ASN A 83 2.01 -13.24 2.34
N PHE A 84 1.95 -14.48 1.85
CA PHE A 84 1.48 -14.76 0.50
C PHE A 84 -0.05 -14.67 0.47
N ILE A 85 -0.60 -13.78 -0.37
CA ILE A 85 -2.03 -13.77 -0.66
C ILE A 85 -2.26 -14.78 -1.78
N ILE A 86 -2.81 -15.94 -1.39
CA ILE A 86 -3.36 -16.92 -2.32
C ILE A 86 -4.66 -16.33 -2.85
N SER A 87 -4.66 -15.89 -4.10
CA SER A 87 -5.90 -15.52 -4.80
C SER A 87 -6.61 -16.82 -5.17
N THR A 88 -7.40 -17.36 -4.24
CA THR A 88 -8.29 -18.48 -4.54
C THR A 88 -9.45 -17.93 -5.36
N THR A 89 -9.40 -18.23 -6.66
CA THR A 89 -10.54 -18.32 -7.60
C THR A 89 -11.34 -17.04 -7.90
N LEU A 90 -11.19 -16.56 -9.15
CA LEU A 90 -12.28 -16.02 -10.00
C LEU A 90 -13.17 -14.89 -9.42
N VAL A 91 -12.65 -14.05 -8.52
CA VAL A 91 -13.34 -12.82 -8.12
C VAL A 91 -12.89 -11.72 -9.09
N GLU A 92 -13.85 -10.99 -9.69
CA GLU A 92 -13.53 -9.72 -10.36
C GLU A 92 -12.84 -8.82 -9.33
N ASP A 93 -11.54 -8.61 -9.53
CA ASP A 93 -10.66 -8.00 -8.56
C ASP A 93 -10.96 -6.50 -8.50
N CYS A 94 -11.69 -6.07 -7.47
CA CYS A 94 -11.91 -4.65 -7.11
C CYS A 94 -10.83 -4.11 -6.17
N GLU A 95 -9.77 -4.88 -5.93
CA GLU A 95 -8.71 -4.46 -5.03
C GLU A 95 -7.92 -3.29 -5.63
N GLN A 96 -7.79 -2.20 -4.86
CA GLN A 96 -7.08 -0.99 -5.29
C GLN A 96 -6.23 -0.44 -4.16
N ASN A 97 -5.02 0.01 -4.50
CA ASN A 97 -4.14 0.75 -3.60
C ASN A 97 -4.03 2.19 -4.07
N ILE A 98 -4.44 3.14 -3.20
CA ILE A 98 -4.45 4.57 -3.46
C ILE A 98 -3.42 5.19 -2.51
N THR A 99 -2.23 5.44 -3.03
CA THR A 99 -1.06 5.93 -2.28
C THR A 99 -0.64 7.28 -2.83
N ASN A 100 -0.34 8.23 -1.95
CA ASN A 100 0.19 9.57 -2.30
C ASN A 100 -0.65 10.36 -3.32
N SER A 101 -1.97 10.15 -3.32
CA SER A 101 -2.89 10.94 -4.15
C SER A 101 -3.62 11.98 -3.30
N VAL A 102 -3.74 13.21 -3.82
CA VAL A 102 -4.47 14.32 -3.16
C VAL A 102 -5.99 14.15 -3.23
N ASN A 103 -6.47 13.44 -4.25
CA ASN A 103 -7.86 13.05 -4.45
C ASN A 103 -7.95 11.76 -5.29
N GLY A 104 -9.12 11.16 -5.40
CA GLY A 104 -9.31 9.95 -6.21
C GLY A 104 -10.77 9.52 -6.24
N LEU A 105 -11.09 8.64 -7.19
CA LEU A 105 -12.41 8.02 -7.31
C LEU A 105 -12.29 6.52 -7.01
N ILE A 106 -13.19 6.02 -6.17
CA ILE A 106 -13.35 4.60 -5.88
C ILE A 106 -14.68 4.16 -6.44
N THR A 107 -14.68 3.12 -7.27
CA THR A 107 -15.90 2.56 -7.85
C THR A 107 -16.01 1.07 -7.56
N SER A 108 -17.24 0.57 -7.47
CA SER A 108 -17.49 -0.87 -7.55
C SER A 108 -17.06 -1.41 -8.92
N PRO A 109 -16.79 -2.72 -9.04
CA PRO A 109 -16.65 -3.36 -10.35
C PRO A 109 -17.83 -3.00 -11.25
N GLN A 110 -17.51 -2.71 -12.51
CA GLN A 110 -18.49 -2.46 -13.59
C GLN A 110 -19.32 -1.18 -13.44
N PHE A 111 -19.11 -0.35 -12.41
CA PHE A 111 -19.78 0.94 -12.26
C PHE A 111 -19.72 1.74 -13.58
N PRO A 112 -20.82 2.31 -14.07
CA PRO A 112 -22.12 2.51 -13.38
C PRO A 112 -23.07 1.32 -13.41
N ASN A 113 -22.70 0.19 -14.01
CA ASN A 113 -23.53 -1.01 -14.02
C ASN A 113 -23.51 -1.73 -12.65
N PRO A 114 -24.52 -2.57 -12.36
CA PRO A 114 -24.55 -3.38 -11.15
C PRO A 114 -23.30 -4.26 -11.02
N TYR A 115 -22.82 -4.44 -9.80
CA TYR A 115 -21.77 -5.41 -9.52
C TYR A 115 -22.29 -6.84 -9.74
N ASN A 116 -21.42 -7.76 -10.15
CA ASN A 116 -21.79 -9.16 -10.34
C ASN A 116 -22.34 -9.80 -9.02
N PRO A 117 -23.51 -10.45 -9.06
CA PRO A 117 -24.24 -10.90 -7.86
C PRO A 117 -23.59 -12.07 -7.11
N LYS A 118 -22.51 -12.67 -7.65
CA LYS A 118 -21.71 -13.65 -6.90
C LYS A 118 -21.02 -12.98 -5.72
N ARG A 119 -20.63 -13.76 -4.71
CA ARG A 119 -19.85 -13.24 -3.58
C ARG A 119 -18.56 -12.58 -4.08
N GLN A 120 -18.49 -11.26 -3.92
CA GLN A 120 -17.30 -10.47 -4.18
C GLN A 120 -16.75 -9.93 -2.88
N VAL A 121 -15.42 -9.88 -2.78
CA VAL A 121 -14.71 -9.23 -1.68
C VAL A 121 -13.84 -8.15 -2.29
N CYS A 122 -14.16 -6.90 -2.00
CA CYS A 122 -13.41 -5.74 -2.47
C CYS A 122 -12.62 -5.12 -1.32
N ASN A 123 -11.32 -4.87 -1.54
CA ASN A 123 -10.47 -4.22 -0.56
C ASN A 123 -9.82 -2.97 -1.18
N TRP A 124 -10.13 -1.79 -0.64
CA TRP A 124 -9.50 -0.53 -1.03
C TRP A 124 -8.57 -0.07 0.09
N TYR A 125 -7.29 0.10 -0.23
CA TYR A 125 -6.26 0.54 0.72
C TYR A 125 -5.89 1.99 0.40
N ILE A 126 -6.21 2.91 1.30
CA ILE A 126 -5.95 4.34 1.13
C ILE A 126 -4.86 4.76 2.11
N THR A 127 -3.74 5.26 1.57
CA THR A 127 -2.61 5.74 2.36
C THR A 127 -2.35 7.22 2.05
N VAL A 128 -2.33 8.04 3.11
CA VAL A 128 -2.04 9.47 3.03
C VAL A 128 -0.76 9.80 3.81
N GLU A 129 -0.10 10.89 3.44
CA GLU A 129 1.08 11.39 4.16
C GLU A 129 0.78 11.70 5.63
N PRO A 130 1.78 11.66 6.52
CA PRO A 130 1.62 12.03 7.92
C PRO A 130 0.95 13.40 8.08
N ARG A 131 0.08 13.52 9.08
CA ARG A 131 -0.71 14.74 9.40
C ARG A 131 -1.84 15.08 8.42
N ASN A 132 -2.02 14.33 7.34
CA ASN A 132 -3.22 14.43 6.50
C ASN A 132 -4.35 13.54 7.02
N LYS A 133 -5.60 13.90 6.67
CA LYS A 133 -6.81 13.13 6.99
C LYS A 133 -7.49 12.67 5.70
N ILE A 134 -8.06 11.47 5.75
CA ILE A 134 -8.86 10.93 4.64
C ILE A 134 -10.29 11.47 4.78
N LEU A 135 -10.82 12.06 3.71
CA LEU A 135 -12.24 12.41 3.57
C LEU A 135 -12.85 11.48 2.51
N LEU A 136 -13.89 10.74 2.87
CA LEU A 136 -14.65 9.87 1.98
C LEU A 136 -16.11 10.30 1.97
N TYR A 137 -16.69 10.35 0.78
CA TYR A 137 -18.12 10.56 0.58
C TYR A 137 -18.59 9.70 -0.60
N PHE A 138 -19.87 9.33 -0.59
CA PHE A 138 -20.49 8.57 -1.67
C PHE A 138 -21.26 9.51 -2.58
N GLU A 139 -20.94 9.50 -3.87
CA GLU A 139 -21.76 10.16 -4.91
C GLU A 139 -22.97 9.30 -5.29
N SER A 140 -22.81 7.96 -5.23
CA SER A 140 -23.87 6.98 -5.45
C SER A 140 -23.60 5.75 -4.58
N PHE A 141 -24.66 5.17 -4.00
CA PHE A 141 -24.57 3.99 -3.15
C PHE A 141 -25.82 3.12 -3.31
N LEU A 142 -25.66 1.97 -3.95
CA LEU A 142 -26.71 0.97 -4.17
C LEU A 142 -26.14 -0.41 -3.85
N ILE A 143 -26.81 -1.15 -2.97
CA ILE A 143 -26.42 -2.50 -2.55
C ILE A 143 -27.65 -3.42 -2.58
N GLU A 144 -27.44 -4.72 -2.75
CA GLU A 144 -28.50 -5.72 -2.61
C GLU A 144 -29.02 -5.72 -1.16
N GLY A 145 -30.33 -5.61 -0.97
CA GLY A 145 -30.98 -5.62 0.33
C GLY A 145 -32.50 -5.67 0.21
N GLU A 146 -33.14 -6.29 1.20
CA GLU A 146 -34.58 -6.32 1.37
C GLU A 146 -34.97 -5.09 2.21
N MET A 147 -35.90 -4.26 1.72
CA MET A 147 -36.58 -3.31 2.60
C MET A 147 -37.53 -4.10 3.49
N SER A 148 -37.07 -4.47 4.69
CA SER A 148 -37.93 -4.94 5.79
C SER A 148 -37.85 -3.98 6.97
#